data_AF-A0A1Z1W570-F1
#
_entry.id   AF-A0A1Z1W570-F1
#
_cell.length_a   1.000
_cell.length_b   1.000
_cell.length_c   1.000
_cell.angle_alpha   90.00
_cell.angle_beta   90.00
_cell.angle_gamma   90.00
#
_symmetry.space_group_name_H-M   'P 1'
#
loop_
_entity.id
_entity.type
_entity.pdbx_description
1 polymer ?
#
loop_
_entity_poly.entity_id
_entity_poly.type
_entity_poly.pdbx_seq_one_letter_code
_entity_poly.pdbx_strand_id
1 'polypeptide(L)'
;MPRTEIVTILPPAGAVPHESAFKHTDEDGDRLLIATALLADNKPGIYFRTDHNGSSLPVDDLPRLIAQLQSIADASRTEAEEAQS
;
A
#
# COMPACT_ATOMS: atom_id res chain seq x y z
N MET A 1 -21.08 9.03 9.39
CA MET A 1 -20.36 7.74 9.28
C MET A 1 -18.93 7.98 9.71
N PRO A 2 -18.33 7.20 10.62
CA PRO A 2 -16.95 7.40 10.99
C PRO A 2 -16.09 7.14 9.75
N ARG A 3 -15.33 8.16 9.35
CA ARG A 3 -14.35 8.05 8.28
C ARG A 3 -13.28 7.09 8.81
N THR A 4 -13.03 5.97 8.15
CA THR A 4 -11.89 5.11 8.50
C THR A 4 -10.63 5.88 8.14
N GLU A 5 -10.12 6.65 9.10
CA GLU A 5 -8.89 7.40 8.93
C GLU A 5 -7.70 6.46 9.09
N ILE A 6 -6.71 6.65 8.22
CA ILE A 6 -5.45 5.92 8.28
C ILE A 6 -4.66 6.52 9.44
N VAL A 7 -4.39 5.70 10.46
CA VAL A 7 -3.76 6.16 11.69
C VAL A 7 -2.25 6.24 11.57
N THR A 8 -1.65 5.33 10.81
CA THR A 8 -0.21 5.33 10.58
C THR A 8 0.11 4.62 9.27
N ILE A 9 0.89 5.29 8.43
CA ILE A 9 1.61 4.63 7.34
C ILE A 9 2.75 3.87 8.01
N LEU A 10 2.75 2.55 7.92
CA LEU A 10 3.80 1.75 8.54
C LEU A 10 5.13 2.10 7.85
N PRO A 11 6.13 2.62 8.58
CA PRO A 11 7.47 2.74 8.02
C PRO A 11 7.96 1.32 7.66
N PRO A 12 8.90 1.18 6.71
CA PRO A 12 9.49 -0.11 6.34
C PRO A 12 10.39 -0.60 7.48
N ALA A 13 9.79 -1.00 8.59
CA ALA A 13 10.45 -1.41 9.81
C ALA A 13 9.92 -2.78 10.23
N GLY A 14 10.54 -3.81 9.68
CA GLY A 14 10.80 -5.04 10.42
C GLY A 14 9.97 -6.28 10.11
N ALA A 15 8.84 -6.19 9.39
CA ALA A 15 8.03 -7.37 9.07
C ALA A 15 7.48 -7.38 7.63
N VAL A 16 7.08 -6.24 7.07
CA VAL A 16 6.86 -6.11 5.62
C VAL A 16 8.20 -5.88 4.88
N PRO A 17 8.59 -6.76 3.94
CA PRO A 17 9.83 -6.55 3.19
C PRO A 17 9.74 -5.22 2.45
N HIS A 18 10.88 -4.50 2.42
CA HIS A 18 11.10 -3.22 1.71
C HIS A 18 10.58 -3.19 0.26
N GLU A 19 10.31 -4.36 -0.31
CA GLU A 19 9.83 -4.60 -1.66
C GLU A 19 8.30 -4.50 -1.80
N SER A 20 7.54 -4.38 -0.70
CA SER A 20 6.08 -4.50 -0.74
C SER A 20 5.38 -3.25 -1.29
N ALA A 21 5.97 -2.06 -1.19
CA ALA A 21 5.31 -0.85 -1.67
C ALA A 21 5.37 -0.71 -3.20
N PHE A 22 4.23 -0.45 -3.84
CA PHE A 22 4.20 -0.07 -5.25
C PHE A 22 4.52 1.42 -5.39
N LYS A 23 5.50 1.74 -6.22
CA LYS A 23 5.88 3.12 -6.58
C LYS A 23 5.85 3.26 -8.08
N HIS A 24 5.15 4.28 -8.56
CA HIS A 24 5.11 4.63 -9.96
C HIS A 24 5.26 6.15 -10.11
N THR A 25 5.94 6.55 -11.18
CA THR A 25 6.04 7.93 -11.62
C THR A 25 5.65 7.92 -13.08
N ASP A 26 4.64 8.69 -13.45
CA ASP A 26 4.21 8.76 -14.84
C ASP A 26 5.09 9.70 -15.67
N GLU A 27 4.73 9.85 -16.95
CA GLU A 27 5.48 10.66 -17.91
C GLU A 27 5.49 12.16 -17.55
N ASP A 28 4.46 12.63 -16.83
CA ASP A 28 4.32 14.00 -16.36
C ASP A 28 5.08 14.25 -15.04
N GLY A 29 5.59 13.18 -14.42
CA GLY A 29 6.34 13.23 -13.17
C GLY A 29 5.47 13.14 -11.91
N ASP A 30 4.18 12.88 -12.07
CA ASP A 30 3.26 12.66 -10.96
C ASP A 30 3.46 11.27 -10.37
N ARG A 31 3.45 11.19 -9.03
CA ARG A 31 3.80 9.96 -8.31
C ARG A 31 2.58 9.26 -7.73
N LEU A 32 2.57 7.94 -7.86
CA LEU A 32 1.69 7.01 -7.16
C LEU A 32 2.49 6.17 -6.16
N LEU A 33 2.00 6.12 -4.93
CA LEU A 33 2.47 5.25 -3.87
C LEU A 33 1.31 4.38 -3.36
N ILE A 34 1.55 3.07 -3.28
CA ILE A 34 0.66 2.12 -2.63
C ILE A 34 1.48 1.34 -1.60
N ALA A 35 1.01 1.33 -0.35
CA ALA A 35 1.73 0.70 0.76
C ALA A 35 0.76 0.09 1.77
N THR A 36 1.28 -0.73 2.68
CA THR A 36 0.55 -1.17 3.87
C THR A 36 0.37 -0.02 4.86
N ALA A 37 -0.73 -0.06 5.61
CA ALA A 37 -1.04 0.89 6.67
C ALA A 37 -1.88 0.24 7.77
N LEU A 38 -1.96 0.91 8.92
CA LEU A 38 -2.91 0.59 9.97
C LEU A 38 -4.10 1.56 9.93
N LEU A 39 -5.30 0.98 9.93
CA LEU A 39 -6.55 1.72 10.03
C LEU A 39 -6.83 2.11 11.50
N ALA A 40 -7.82 2.97 11.71
CA ALA A 40 -8.23 3.48 13.02
C ALA A 40 -8.52 2.42 14.09
N ASP A 41 -8.86 1.21 13.68
CA ASP A 41 -9.12 0.06 14.54
C ASP A 41 -7.93 -0.91 14.64
N ASN A 42 -6.70 -0.46 14.32
CA ASN A 42 -5.49 -1.27 14.25
C ASN A 42 -5.60 -2.47 13.29
N LYS A 43 -6.54 -2.44 12.34
CA LYS A 43 -6.58 -3.45 11.29
C LYS A 43 -5.59 -3.11 10.19
N PRO A 44 -4.97 -4.13 9.58
CA PRO A 44 -4.18 -3.93 8.38
C PRO A 44 -5.06 -3.36 7.27
N GLY A 45 -4.50 -2.42 6.53
CA GLY A 45 -5.15 -1.74 5.42
C GLY A 45 -4.13 -1.34 4.35
N ILE A 46 -4.65 -0.76 3.27
CA ILE A 46 -3.84 -0.29 2.15
C ILE A 46 -3.94 1.23 2.08
N TYR A 47 -2.79 1.88 1.99
CA TYR A 47 -2.65 3.32 1.81
C TYR A 47 -2.37 3.63 0.35
N PHE A 48 -3.21 4.48 -0.25
CA PHE A 48 -3.02 5.02 -1.58
C PHE A 48 -2.71 6.50 -1.48
N ARG A 49 -1.62 6.92 -2.11
CA ARG A 49 -1.27 8.33 -2.25
C ARG A 49 -0.87 8.63 -3.68
N THR A 50 -1.45 9.69 -4.20
CA THR A 50 -1.06 10.30 -5.46
C THR A 50 -0.66 11.76 -5.20
N ASP A 51 0.13 12.33 -6.11
CA ASP A 51 0.28 13.79 -6.18
C ASP A 51 -1.07 14.45 -6.57
N HIS A 52 -1.17 15.78 -6.41
CA HIS A 52 -2.44 16.52 -6.52
C HIS A 52 -3.17 16.32 -7.86
N ASN A 53 -2.42 16.13 -8.94
CA ASN A 53 -2.96 15.98 -10.28
C ASN A 53 -3.51 14.57 -10.56
N GLY A 54 -3.32 13.62 -9.64
CA GLY A 54 -3.44 12.19 -9.95
C GLY A 54 -2.14 11.65 -10.54
N SER A 55 -2.10 10.36 -10.83
CA SER A 55 -1.00 9.72 -11.56
C SER A 55 -1.60 8.69 -12.50
N SER A 56 -1.11 8.65 -13.72
CA SER A 56 -1.55 7.68 -14.72
C SER A 56 -0.70 6.41 -14.66
N LEU A 57 -1.26 5.27 -15.09
CA LEU A 57 -0.52 4.01 -15.18
C LEU A 57 -0.80 3.37 -16.54
N PRO A 58 0.22 3.01 -17.34
CA PRO A 58 0.02 2.26 -18.57
C PRO A 58 -0.70 0.93 -18.31
N VAL A 59 -1.54 0.50 -19.25
CA VAL A 59 -2.25 -0.80 -19.15
C VAL A 59 -1.25 -1.96 -19.06
N ASP A 60 -0.10 -1.85 -19.73
CA ASP A 60 0.96 -2.86 -19.70
C ASP A 60 1.62 -3.01 -18.32
N ASP A 61 1.51 -2.01 -17.44
CA ASP A 61 2.01 -2.05 -16.07
C ASP A 61 0.98 -2.65 -15.08
N LEU A 62 -0.27 -2.90 -15.50
CA LEU A 62 -1.30 -3.49 -14.64
C LEU A 62 -0.90 -4.85 -14.05
N PRO A 63 -0.29 -5.80 -14.79
CA PRO A 63 0.12 -7.08 -14.23
C PRO A 63 1.11 -6.91 -13.06
N ARG A 64 2.05 -5.95 -13.19
CA ARG A 64 3.01 -5.64 -12.13
C ARG A 64 2.32 -5.05 -10.90
N LEU A 65 1.40 -4.11 -11.12
CA LEU A 65 0.60 -3.52 -10.04
C LEU A 65 -0.19 -4.60 -9.29
N ILE A 66 -0.88 -5.50 -10.01
CA ILE A 66 -1.68 -6.58 -9.41
C ILE A 66 -0.81 -7.53 -8.59
N ALA A 67 0.32 -7.97 -9.15
CA ALA A 67 1.26 -8.84 -8.42
C ALA A 67 1.77 -8.17 -7.13
N GLN A 68 2.04 -6.87 -7.19
CA GLN A 68 2.47 -6.11 -6.03
C GLN A 68 1.37 -6.00 -4.97
N LEU A 69 0.12 -5.73 -5.38
CA LEU A 69 -1.03 -5.68 -4.47
C LEU A 69 -1.29 -7.03 -3.80
N GLN A 70 -1.10 -8.14 -4.52
CA GLN A 70 -1.18 -9.49 -3.96
C GLN A 70 -0.10 -9.69 -2.88
N SER A 71 1.15 -9.32 -3.18
CA SER A 71 2.25 -9.40 -2.21
C SER A 71 1.99 -8.55 -0.96
N ILE A 72 1.43 -7.35 -1.12
CA ILE A 72 1.02 -6.47 0.00
C ILE A 72 -0.07 -7.16 0.85
N ALA A 73 -1.07 -7.75 0.20
CA ALA A 73 -2.18 -8.40 0.88
C ALA A 73 -1.74 -9.65 1.66
N ASP A 74 -0.85 -10.46 1.08
CA ASP A 74 -0.31 -11.65 1.74
C ASP A 74 0.55 -11.28 2.95
N ALA A 75 1.45 -10.30 2.83
CA ALA A 75 2.24 -9.80 3.95
C ALA A 75 1.35 -9.26 5.08
N SER A 76 0.31 -8.51 4.73
CA SER A 76 -0.67 -7.99 5.69
C SER A 76 -1.44 -9.08 6.44
N ARG A 77 -1.72 -10.22 5.77
CA ARG A 77 -2.38 -11.38 6.40
C ARG A 77 -1.45 -12.07 7.39
N THR A 78 -0.20 -12.31 7.00
CA THR A 78 0.80 -12.94 7.88
C THR A 78 1.01 -12.13 9.16
N GLU A 79 1.17 -10.81 9.06
CA GLU A 79 1.31 -9.94 10.25
C GLU A 79 0.07 -9.96 11.17
N ALA A 80 -1.14 -10.08 10.60
CA ALA A 80 -2.38 -10.16 11.37
C ALA A 80 -2.53 -11.49 12.12
N GLU A 81 -2.00 -12.58 11.57
CA GLU A 81 -1.98 -13.91 12.19
C GLU A 81 -0.93 -13.98 13.31
N GLU A 82 0.24 -13.38 13.11
CA GLU A 82 1.31 -13.30 14.13
C GLU A 82 0.93 -12.40 15.31
N ALA A 83 0.21 -11.30 15.08
CA ALA A 83 -0.26 -10.41 16.16
C ALA A 83 -1.38 -11.02 17.03
N GLN A 84 -1.95 -12.16 16.64
CA GLN A 84 -3.01 -12.88 17.36
C GLN A 84 -2.51 -14.14 18.10
N SER A 85 -1.23 -14.51 17.95
CA SER A 85 -0.59 -15.64 18.64
C SER A 85 0.23 -15.19 19.84
#